data_AF-A0A7K8JEX8-F1
#
_entry.id   AF-A0A7K8JEX8-F1
#
_cell.length_a   1.000
_cell.length_b   1.000
_cell.length_c   1.000
_cell.angle_alpha   90.00
_cell.angle_beta   90.00
_cell.angle_gamma   90.00
#
_symmetry.space_group_name_H-M   'P 1'
#
loop_
_entity.id
_entity.type
_entity.pdbx_description
1 polymer ?
#
loop_
_entity_poly.entity_id
_entity_poly.type
_entity_poly.pdbx_seq_one_letter_code
_entity_poly.pdbx_strand_id
1 'polypeptide(L)'
;ELKRSLYALFSQFGHVVDIVALKTMKMRGQAFVIFKELGSSTNALRQLQGFPFYGKPMRIQYAKTDSDIISKMRGTFADKEKRKEKKKAKTLEQSANAPNKKVIQGATQNSANAPGTTPQNQ
;
A
#
# COMPACT_ATOMS: atom_id res chain seq x y z
N GLU A 1 1.04 -7.42 -20.28
CA GLU A 1 2.37 -8.06 -20.19
C GLU A 1 2.74 -8.49 -18.78
N LEU A 2 2.89 -7.57 -17.82
CA LEU A 2 3.28 -7.86 -16.42
C LEU A 2 2.65 -9.13 -15.81
N LYS A 3 1.32 -9.29 -15.87
CA LYS A 3 0.64 -10.47 -15.33
C LYS A 3 1.10 -11.78 -15.98
N ARG A 4 1.33 -11.78 -17.30
CA ARG A 4 1.78 -12.97 -18.05
C ARG A 4 3.20 -13.34 -17.64
N SER A 5 4.08 -12.37 -17.51
CA SER A 5 5.47 -12.58 -17.09
C SER A 5 5.55 -13.06 -15.63
N LEU A 6 4.72 -12.49 -14.74
CA LEU A 6 4.58 -12.99 -13.37
C LEU A 6 4.02 -14.42 -13.36
N TYR A 7 3.03 -14.73 -14.19
CA TYR A 7 2.50 -16.09 -14.28
C TYR A 7 3.58 -17.08 -14.71
N ALA A 8 4.31 -16.78 -15.79
CA ALA A 8 5.38 -17.63 -16.30
C ALA A 8 6.51 -17.83 -15.28
N LEU A 9 6.85 -16.80 -14.51
CA LEU A 9 7.87 -16.89 -13.48
C LEU A 9 7.39 -17.67 -12.25
N PHE A 10 6.17 -17.42 -11.77
CA PHE A 10 5.70 -18.00 -10.50
C PHE A 10 5.08 -19.40 -10.65
N SER A 11 4.64 -19.78 -11.85
CA SER A 11 4.05 -21.11 -12.11
C SER A 11 5.03 -22.27 -11.86
N GLN A 12 6.34 -22.02 -11.91
CA GLN A 12 7.36 -23.04 -11.60
C GLN A 12 7.35 -23.51 -10.14
N PHE A 13 6.81 -22.70 -9.21
CA PHE A 13 6.78 -23.03 -7.78
C PHE A 13 5.46 -23.68 -7.34
N GLY A 14 4.44 -23.65 -8.20
CA GLY A 14 3.15 -24.29 -7.95
C GLY A 14 1.99 -23.66 -8.71
N HIS A 15 0.79 -24.17 -8.45
CA HIS A 15 -0.42 -23.72 -9.13
C HIS A 15 -0.83 -22.31 -8.71
N VAL A 16 -0.69 -21.37 -9.63
CA VAL A 16 -1.15 -19.97 -9.49
C VAL A 16 -2.63 -19.91 -9.85
N VAL A 17 -3.45 -19.51 -8.89
CA VAL A 17 -4.91 -19.38 -9.02
C VAL A 17 -5.26 -18.08 -9.75
N ASP A 18 -4.65 -16.96 -9.34
CA ASP A 18 -4.88 -15.66 -9.96
C ASP A 18 -3.71 -14.69 -9.67
N ILE A 19 -3.59 -13.66 -10.50
CA ILE A 19 -2.64 -12.56 -10.33
C ILE A 19 -3.37 -11.22 -10.43
N VAL A 20 -3.35 -10.49 -9.31
CA VAL A 20 -3.92 -9.15 -9.21
C VAL A 20 -2.80 -8.12 -9.35
N ALA A 21 -2.82 -7.37 -10.45
CA ALA A 21 -1.92 -6.26 -10.70
C ALA A 21 -2.73 -5.09 -11.27
N LEU A 22 -2.84 -4.00 -10.52
CA LEU A 22 -3.61 -2.82 -10.88
C LEU A 22 -2.68 -1.69 -11.30
N LYS A 23 -3.08 -0.93 -12.32
CA LYS A 23 -2.29 0.19 -12.87
C LYS A 23 -2.53 1.53 -12.15
N THR A 24 -3.27 1.52 -11.05
CA THR A 24 -3.58 2.74 -10.29
C THR A 24 -2.33 3.29 -9.61
N MET A 25 -2.25 4.61 -9.38
CA MET A 25 -1.07 5.26 -8.80
C MET A 25 -0.64 4.62 -7.47
N LYS A 26 -1.61 4.22 -6.63
CA LYS A 26 -1.35 3.56 -5.34
C LYS A 26 -0.83 2.12 -5.47
N MET A 27 -1.20 1.40 -6.52
CA MET A 27 -0.87 -0.02 -6.72
C MET A 27 0.20 -0.25 -7.78
N ARG A 28 0.66 0.81 -8.46
CA ARG A 28 1.70 0.72 -9.47
C ARG A 28 2.99 0.17 -8.85
N GLY A 29 3.60 -0.81 -9.52
CA GLY A 29 4.80 -1.49 -9.03
C GLY A 29 4.52 -2.59 -7.98
N GLN A 30 3.25 -2.88 -7.69
CA GLN A 30 2.84 -3.95 -6.78
C GLN A 30 1.95 -4.95 -7.51
N ALA A 31 2.07 -6.22 -7.12
CA ALA A 31 1.22 -7.29 -7.60
C ALA A 31 0.99 -8.30 -6.46
N PHE A 32 -0.17 -8.96 -6.50
CA PHE A 32 -0.48 -10.09 -5.64
C PHE A 32 -0.56 -11.35 -6.50
N VAL A 33 0.29 -12.32 -6.20
CA VAL A 33 0.27 -13.64 -6.80
C VAL A 33 -0.39 -14.59 -5.81
N ILE A 34 -1.44 -15.26 -6.26
CA ILE A 34 -2.27 -16.11 -5.41
C ILE A 34 -1.97 -17.55 -5.78
N PHE A 35 -1.33 -18.28 -4.88
CA PHE A 35 -1.13 -19.72 -5.01
C PHE A 35 -2.27 -20.50 -4.37
N LYS A 36 -2.50 -21.72 -4.87
CA LYS A 36 -3.41 -22.68 -4.24
C LYS A 36 -2.88 -23.12 -2.86
N GLU A 37 -1.58 -23.38 -2.77
CA GLU A 37 -0.91 -23.93 -1.59
C GLU A 37 0.03 -22.91 -0.91
N LEU A 38 0.10 -22.97 0.43
CA LEU A 38 1.02 -22.13 1.22
C LEU A 38 2.49 -22.53 1.01
N GLY A 39 2.75 -23.82 0.80
CA GLY A 39 4.10 -24.34 0.52
C GLY A 39 4.70 -23.70 -0.74
N SER A 40 3.94 -23.66 -1.84
CA SER A 40 4.35 -23.00 -3.09
C SER A 40 4.65 -21.51 -2.90
N SER A 41 3.82 -20.81 -2.12
CA SER A 41 4.04 -19.40 -1.79
C SER A 41 5.36 -19.18 -1.04
N THR A 42 5.66 -20.06 -0.09
CA THR A 42 6.88 -20.00 0.73
C THR A 42 8.12 -20.29 -0.11
N ASN A 43 8.02 -21.28 -1.01
CA ASN A 43 9.10 -21.64 -1.90
C ASN A 43 9.43 -20.50 -2.87
N ALA A 44 8.40 -19.92 -3.51
CA ALA A 44 8.56 -18.77 -4.39
C ALA A 44 9.18 -17.57 -3.68
N LEU A 45 8.75 -17.26 -2.44
CA LEU A 45 9.31 -16.17 -1.65
C LEU A 45 10.80 -16.36 -1.40
N ARG A 46 11.23 -17.57 -1.02
CA ARG A 46 12.65 -17.85 -0.71
C ARG A 46 13.54 -17.77 -1.95
N GLN A 47 13.06 -18.28 -3.08
CA GLN A 47 13.87 -18.38 -4.31
C GLN A 47 13.89 -17.08 -5.14
N LEU A 48 12.78 -16.33 -5.15
CA LEU A 48 12.66 -15.12 -5.98
C LEU A 48 12.91 -13.81 -5.22
N GLN A 49 13.29 -13.87 -3.94
CA GLN A 49 13.62 -12.65 -3.20
C GLN A 49 14.84 -11.96 -3.83
N GLY A 50 14.69 -10.70 -4.19
CA GLY A 50 15.75 -9.93 -4.87
C GLY A 50 15.98 -10.29 -6.33
N PHE A 51 15.20 -11.24 -6.89
CA PHE A 51 15.34 -11.65 -8.30
C PHE A 51 15.17 -10.46 -9.24
N PRO A 52 16.10 -10.19 -10.17
CA PRO A 52 15.98 -9.11 -11.14
C PRO A 52 14.79 -9.35 -12.08
N PHE A 53 13.79 -8.48 -12.02
CA PHE A 53 12.60 -8.54 -12.86
C PHE A 53 12.34 -7.19 -13.53
N TYR A 54 12.33 -7.17 -14.86
CA TYR A 54 12.33 -5.94 -15.66
C TYR A 54 13.39 -4.92 -15.20
N GLY A 55 14.61 -5.40 -14.92
CA GLY A 55 15.74 -4.56 -14.52
C GLY A 55 15.70 -4.03 -13.09
N LYS A 56 14.74 -4.46 -12.26
CA LYS A 56 14.63 -4.07 -10.86
C LYS A 56 14.57 -5.31 -9.94
N PRO A 57 15.28 -5.32 -8.79
CA PRO A 57 15.20 -6.43 -7.85
C PRO A 57 13.80 -6.51 -7.24
N MET A 58 13.18 -7.70 -7.30
CA MET A 58 11.85 -7.92 -6.77
C MET A 58 11.87 -8.01 -5.23
N ARG A 59 10.86 -7.45 -4.57
CA ARG A 59 10.63 -7.62 -3.13
C ARG A 59 9.33 -8.35 -2.89
N ILE A 60 9.41 -9.50 -2.21
CA ILE A 60 8.29 -10.42 -1.99
C ILE A 60 8.02 -10.55 -0.50
N GLN A 61 6.74 -10.47 -0.12
CA GLN A 61 6.24 -10.64 1.25
C GLN A 61 4.88 -11.35 1.20
N TYR A 62 4.49 -12.00 2.30
CA TYR A 62 3.13 -12.50 2.44
C TYR A 62 2.12 -11.36 2.50
N ALA A 63 0.93 -11.60 1.96
CA ALA A 63 -0.18 -10.66 2.09
C ALA A 63 -0.65 -10.60 3.54
N LYS A 64 -1.02 -9.39 4.01
CA LYS A 64 -1.57 -9.18 5.36
C LYS A 64 -2.94 -9.83 5.56
N THR A 65 -3.64 -10.09 4.46
CA THR A 65 -4.99 -10.65 4.44
C THR A 65 -5.11 -11.57 3.24
N ASP A 66 -5.86 -12.65 3.39
CA ASP A 66 -6.16 -13.57 2.29
C ASP A 66 -6.83 -12.84 1.12
N SER A 67 -6.64 -13.36 -0.09
CA SER A 67 -7.35 -12.88 -1.28
C SER A 67 -8.79 -13.41 -1.30
N ASP A 68 -9.69 -12.66 -1.93
CA ASP A 68 -11.13 -12.99 -1.95
C ASP A 68 -11.40 -14.37 -2.57
N ILE A 69 -10.63 -14.77 -3.59
CA ILE A 69 -10.74 -16.09 -4.22
C ILE A 69 -10.38 -17.21 -3.23
N ILE A 70 -9.32 -17.04 -2.44
CA ILE A 70 -8.92 -18.02 -1.42
C ILE A 70 -9.96 -18.10 -0.31
N SER A 71 -10.51 -16.96 0.12
CA SER A 71 -11.55 -16.95 1.15
C SER A 71 -12.86 -17.57 0.67
N LYS A 72 -13.23 -17.42 -0.61
CA LYS A 72 -14.37 -18.13 -1.20
C LYS A 72 -14.10 -19.64 -1.28
N MET A 73 -12.90 -20.04 -1.71
CA MET A 73 -12.52 -21.45 -1.79
C MET A 73 -12.46 -22.15 -0.42
N ARG A 74 -12.06 -21.42 0.63
CA ARG A 74 -12.03 -21.93 2.01
C ARG A 74 -13.37 -21.80 2.75
N GLY A 75 -14.39 -21.18 2.14
CA GLY A 75 -15.68 -20.93 2.79
C GLY A 75 -15.69 -19.84 3.87
N THR A 76 -14.59 -19.11 4.07
CA THR A 76 -14.45 -18.05 5.10
C THR A 76 -14.85 -16.66 4.61
N PHE A 77 -15.41 -16.55 3.40
CA PHE A 77 -15.73 -15.26 2.78
C PHE A 77 -16.78 -14.44 3.57
N ALA A 78 -17.75 -15.11 4.20
CA ALA A 78 -18.82 -14.46 4.97
C ALA A 78 -18.31 -13.64 6.17
N ASP A 79 -17.19 -14.05 6.80
CA ASP A 79 -16.58 -13.32 7.92
C ASP A 79 -15.96 -11.98 7.51
N LYS A 80 -15.58 -11.82 6.24
CA LYS A 80 -14.94 -10.60 5.75
C LYS A 80 -15.91 -9.45 5.52
N GLU A 81 -17.15 -9.71 5.14
CA GLU A 81 -18.17 -8.65 4.99
C GLU A 81 -18.50 -8.03 6.35
N LYS A 82 -18.76 -8.85 7.38
CA LYS A 82 -18.93 -8.38 8.77
C LYS A 82 -17.72 -7.61 9.29
N ARG A 83 -16.49 -7.99 8.91
CA ARG A 83 -15.27 -7.27 9.32
C ARG A 83 -15.06 -5.94 8.57
N LYS A 84 -15.50 -5.84 7.31
CA LYS A 84 -15.49 -4.57 6.55
C LYS A 84 -16.51 -3.58 7.11
N GLU A 85 -17.69 -4.02 7.51
CA GLU A 85 -18.69 -3.17 8.18
C GLU A 85 -18.16 -2.62 9.51
N LYS A 86 -17.58 -3.47 10.37
CA LYS A 86 -17.00 -3.02 11.65
C LYS A 86 -15.85 -2.02 11.48
N LYS A 87 -15.05 -2.13 10.39
CA LYS A 87 -14.00 -1.15 10.07
C LYS A 87 -14.56 0.17 9.54
N LYS A 88 -15.63 0.14 8.73
CA LYS A 88 -16.30 1.37 8.27
C LYS A 88 -16.93 2.13 9.44
N ALA A 89 -17.55 1.44 10.39
CA ALA A 89 -18.10 2.05 11.60
C ALA A 89 -17.03 2.75 12.46
N LYS A 90 -15.86 2.12 12.67
CA LYS A 90 -14.77 2.74 13.45
C LYS A 90 -14.11 3.95 12.77
N THR A 91 -14.05 3.99 11.44
CA THR A 91 -13.50 5.15 10.72
C THR A 91 -14.45 6.34 10.74
N LEU A 92 -15.77 6.11 10.72
CA LEU A 92 -16.77 7.18 10.77
C LEU A 92 -16.84 7.87 12.14
N GLU A 93 -16.70 7.11 13.24
CA GLU A 93 -16.70 7.70 14.59
C GLU A 93 -15.43 8.51 14.91
N GLN A 94 -14.26 8.14 14.37
CA GLN A 94 -13.03 8.90 14.58
C GLN A 94 -13.01 10.25 13.84
N SER A 95 -13.77 10.39 12.75
CA SER A 95 -13.93 11.66 12.04
C SER A 95 -14.94 12.63 12.66
N ALA A 96 -15.73 12.20 13.65
CA ALA A 96 -16.75 13.03 14.30
C ALA A 96 -16.29 13.74 15.58
N ASN A 97 -15.07 13.48 16.08
CA ASN A 97 -14.60 13.99 17.38
C ASN A 97 -13.33 14.87 17.28
N ALA A 98 -13.27 15.77 16.30
CA ALA A 98 -12.27 16.84 16.25
C ALA A 98 -12.92 18.17 16.67
N PRO A 99 -12.65 18.70 17.88
CA PRO A 99 -13.13 20.01 18.28
C PRO A 99 -12.41 21.12 17.49
N ASN A 100 -13.23 21.95 16.89
CA ASN A 100 -12.96 23.14 16.09
C ASN A 100 -11.96 24.10 16.77
N LYS A 101 -10.79 24.32 16.16
CA LYS A 101 -9.91 25.46 16.49
C LYS A 101 -9.74 26.34 15.25
N LYS A 102 -10.73 27.20 14.98
CA LYS A 102 -10.56 28.34 14.07
C LYS A 102 -9.65 29.38 14.72
N VAL A 103 -8.49 29.55 14.08
CA VAL A 103 -7.54 30.67 14.20
C VAL A 103 -8.23 31.96 13.74
N ILE A 104 -7.90 33.11 14.35
CA ILE A 104 -7.49 34.38 13.71
C ILE A 104 -7.09 35.36 14.83
N GLN A 105 -5.78 35.57 14.96
CA GLN A 105 -5.15 36.67 15.68
C GLN A 105 -4.38 37.47 14.62
N GLY A 106 -4.58 38.79 14.57
CA GLY A 106 -3.79 39.67 13.70
C GLY A 106 -4.47 41.00 13.41
N ALA A 107 -4.40 41.92 14.37
CA ALA A 107 -4.67 43.33 14.18
C ALA A 107 -3.33 44.10 14.11
N THR A 108 -3.17 44.98 13.10
CA THR A 108 -2.40 46.27 13.07
C THR A 108 -0.90 46.27 13.46
N GLN A 109 0.05 46.98 12.83
CA GLN A 109 0.07 48.35 12.29
C GLN A 109 1.39 48.63 11.55
N ASN A 110 1.40 49.63 10.66
CA ASN A 110 2.54 50.23 9.94
C ASN A 110 3.61 50.86 10.86
N SER A 111 4.89 50.86 10.44
CA SER A 111 5.71 52.09 10.32
C SER A 111 7.12 51.86 9.74
N ALA A 112 7.60 52.91 9.06
CA ALA A 112 8.85 53.15 8.34
C ALA A 112 10.17 52.92 9.12
N ASN A 113 11.27 52.58 8.44
CA ASN A 113 12.35 53.53 8.07
C ASN A 113 13.64 52.83 7.55
N ALA A 114 14.14 53.38 6.43
CA ALA A 114 15.53 53.57 5.95
C ALA A 114 16.55 52.39 5.81
N PRO A 115 17.44 52.45 4.78
CA PRO A 115 18.48 51.45 4.50
C PRO A 115 19.87 51.84 5.04
N GLY A 116 20.71 50.85 5.42
CA GLY A 116 22.07 51.10 5.91
C GLY A 116 23.02 49.89 5.84
N THR A 117 23.86 49.88 4.80
CA THR A 117 25.32 49.59 4.75
C THR A 117 25.99 48.47 5.59
N THR A 118 26.51 47.46 4.85
CA THR A 118 27.92 46.94 4.78
C THR A 118 28.48 45.97 5.87
N PRO A 119 29.31 44.95 5.52
CA PRO A 119 29.60 43.77 6.34
C PRO A 119 31.02 43.72 6.95
N GLN A 120 31.25 42.91 7.99
CA GLN A 120 32.59 42.46 8.38
C GLN A 120 32.55 41.08 9.06
N ASN A 121 33.27 40.14 8.46
CA ASN A 121 33.52 38.77 8.92
C ASN A 121 34.88 38.75 9.66
N GLN A 122 34.98 38.03 10.77
CA GLN A 122 36.25 37.56 11.34
C GLN A 122 36.30 36.04 11.22
#